data_AF-A0A0L8HDU0-F1
#
_entry.id   AF-A0A0L8HDU0-F1
#
_cell.length_a   1.000
_cell.length_b   1.000
_cell.length_c   1.000
_cell.angle_alpha   90.00
_cell.angle_beta   90.00
_cell.angle_gamma   90.00
#
_symmetry.space_group_name_H-M   'P 1'
#
loop_
_entity.id
_entity.type
_entity.pdbx_description
1 polymer ?
#
loop_
_entity_poly.entity_id
_entity_poly.type
_entity_poly.pdbx_seq_one_letter_code
_entity_poly.pdbx_strand_id
1 'polypeptide(L)'
;MMNLEEYFKTTFENKLLFKMLKGEDDHLTPATRLLEKRRELAEIEQVLSVQKEEFQTKMERLQQRRGELERKELQLKESLEKFDKFLKENDSKRIRAIKKANDQRELKRSKMREIAKFQDDLRNLIIVNNQLKKRQKLYHKFCLFMQKILNSCDEFHEIRDIIARYDTLISTYTDLLETERKHQDLIEAIKIKIHSVTEEKCNEILAHNNQLSNLQVKYESSRSTRIQLESIFNHVHNTASVKALKSGQIQMAAHNLFNVMRTYQNLPPAVDGEPNSLEELNCVRIFGEDLVFVTNTVKPEKAKEHYFLS
;
A
#
# COMPACT_ATOMS: atom_id res chain seq x y z
N MET A 1 71.51 17.70 96.58
CA MET A 1 71.10 18.68 97.61
C MET A 1 71.89 18.33 98.86
N MET A 2 72.87 19.16 99.26
CA MET A 2 73.57 18.99 100.54
C MET A 2 72.61 19.34 101.69
N ASN A 3 72.64 18.56 102.76
CA ASN A 3 71.74 18.67 103.91
C ASN A 3 72.02 19.98 104.67
N LEU A 4 70.98 20.75 105.00
CA LEU A 4 71.12 22.09 105.58
C LEU A 4 71.85 22.05 106.93
N GLU A 5 71.65 20.96 107.68
CA GLU A 5 72.33 20.67 108.93
C GLU A 5 73.84 20.48 108.74
N GLU A 6 74.25 19.82 107.65
CA GLU A 6 75.65 19.57 107.32
C GLU A 6 76.34 20.88 106.92
N TYR A 7 75.66 21.74 106.14
CA TYR A 7 76.12 23.08 105.79
C TYR A 7 76.27 23.97 107.03
N PHE A 8 75.28 24.02 107.94
CA PHE A 8 75.39 24.80 109.17
C PHE A 8 76.48 24.27 110.10
N LYS A 9 76.66 22.94 110.17
CA LYS A 9 77.72 22.32 110.98
C LYS A 9 79.11 22.68 110.45
N THR A 10 79.36 22.57 109.13
CA THR A 10 80.65 23.00 108.55
C THR A 10 80.85 24.51 108.70
N THR A 11 79.80 25.31 108.56
CA THR A 11 79.91 26.78 108.69
C THR A 11 80.15 27.21 110.14
N PHE A 12 79.58 26.50 111.12
CA PHE A 12 79.78 26.75 112.55
C PHE A 12 81.16 26.26 113.02
N GLU A 13 81.62 25.09 112.58
CA GLU A 13 82.98 24.58 112.82
C GLU A 13 84.03 25.53 112.23
N ASN A 14 83.84 26.00 110.99
CA ASN A 14 84.73 26.99 110.37
C ASN A 14 84.73 28.34 111.12
N LYS A 15 83.57 28.79 111.64
CA LYS A 15 83.49 30.01 112.47
C LYS A 15 84.08 29.84 113.86
N LEU A 16 84.01 28.66 114.47
CA LEU A 16 84.60 28.34 115.76
C LEU A 16 86.13 28.29 115.66
N LEU A 17 86.66 27.66 114.61
CA LEU A 17 88.09 27.65 114.29
C LEU A 17 88.63 29.06 114.04
N PHE A 18 87.90 29.88 113.30
CA PHE A 18 88.28 31.28 113.06
C PHE A 18 88.28 32.14 114.35
N LYS A 19 87.44 31.79 115.34
CA LYS A 19 87.35 32.53 116.63
C LYS A 19 88.40 32.06 117.65
N MET A 20 88.84 30.80 117.60
CA MET A 20 89.94 30.28 118.42
C MET A 20 91.32 30.80 117.96
N LEU A 21 91.52 31.02 116.66
CA LEU A 21 92.77 31.56 116.11
C LEU A 21 93.06 33.03 116.48
N LYS A 22 92.06 33.79 116.96
CA LYS A 22 92.26 35.20 117.38
C LYS A 22 92.72 35.37 118.83
N GLY A 23 92.75 34.31 119.64
CA GLY A 23 93.09 34.37 121.06
C GLY A 23 94.58 34.26 121.41
N GLU A 24 95.44 33.86 120.46
CA GLU A 24 96.89 33.65 120.65
C GLU A 24 97.74 34.78 120.04
N ASP A 25 97.20 35.99 119.94
CA ASP A 25 97.71 37.04 119.04
C ASP A 25 98.53 38.16 119.74
N ASP A 26 99.03 37.92 120.97
CA ASP A 26 99.75 38.95 121.77
C ASP A 26 101.26 38.72 121.93
N HIS A 27 101.84 37.64 121.38
CA HIS A 27 103.30 37.36 121.47
C HIS A 27 104.00 36.99 120.15
N LEU A 28 103.46 37.38 119.00
CA LEU A 28 104.06 37.10 117.69
C LEU A 28 104.62 38.37 117.01
N THR A 29 105.92 38.35 116.71
CA THR A 29 106.71 39.40 116.04
C THR A 29 106.16 39.71 114.62
N PRO A 30 106.28 40.95 114.09
CA PRO A 30 105.83 41.31 112.73
C PRO A 30 106.30 40.38 111.59
N ALA A 31 107.43 39.68 111.79
CA ALA A 31 107.97 38.69 110.86
C ALA A 31 107.13 37.40 110.77
N THR A 32 106.51 36.92 111.86
CA THR A 32 105.69 35.70 111.86
C THR A 32 104.30 35.93 111.28
N ARG A 33 103.68 37.11 111.48
CA ARG A 33 102.43 37.49 110.79
C ARG A 33 102.60 37.60 109.26
N LEU A 34 103.75 38.10 108.80
CA LEU A 34 104.06 38.16 107.37
C LEU A 34 104.21 36.74 106.77
N LEU A 35 104.79 35.82 107.53
CA LEU A 35 104.93 34.40 107.15
C LEU A 35 103.57 33.70 107.09
N GLU A 36 102.68 33.94 108.05
CA GLU A 36 101.31 33.43 108.00
C GLU A 36 100.51 34.02 106.84
N LYS A 37 100.58 35.33 106.59
CA LYS A 37 99.92 35.95 105.43
C LYS A 37 100.48 35.44 104.10
N ARG A 38 101.79 35.15 104.02
CA ARG A 38 102.40 34.48 102.86
C ARG A 38 101.95 33.03 102.71
N ARG A 39 101.79 32.31 103.82
CA ARG A 39 101.26 30.94 103.82
C ARG A 39 99.78 30.91 103.42
N GLU A 40 98.96 31.81 103.94
CA GLU A 40 97.55 31.98 103.54
C GLU A 40 97.44 32.36 102.06
N LEU A 41 98.27 33.28 101.57
CA LEU A 41 98.32 33.63 100.15
C LEU A 41 98.73 32.44 99.29
N ALA A 42 99.71 31.64 99.72
CA ALA A 42 100.14 30.44 99.01
C ALA A 42 99.05 29.34 99.04
N GLU A 43 98.35 29.15 100.16
CA GLU A 43 97.21 28.23 100.26
C GLU A 43 96.04 28.68 99.36
N ILE A 44 95.72 29.98 99.35
CA ILE A 44 94.69 30.56 98.45
C ILE A 44 95.11 30.44 96.99
N GLU A 45 96.37 30.71 96.65
CA GLU A 45 96.89 30.58 95.29
C GLU A 45 96.91 29.13 94.82
N GLN A 46 97.21 28.18 95.71
CA GLN A 46 97.11 26.75 95.45
C GLN A 46 95.66 26.30 95.22
N VAL A 47 94.70 26.75 96.06
CA VAL A 47 93.27 26.47 95.87
C VAL A 47 92.75 27.09 94.57
N LEU A 48 93.16 28.33 94.25
CA LEU A 48 92.79 29.00 93.00
C LEU A 48 93.38 28.27 91.78
N SER A 49 94.61 27.74 91.89
CA SER A 49 95.25 26.94 90.85
C SER A 49 94.46 25.65 90.59
N VAL A 50 94.09 24.93 91.66
CA VAL A 50 93.26 23.72 91.57
C VAL A 50 91.89 24.04 90.94
N GLN A 51 91.24 25.14 91.33
CA GLN A 51 89.95 25.54 90.74
C GLN A 51 90.08 25.94 89.25
N LYS A 52 91.17 26.59 88.85
CA LYS A 52 91.45 26.90 87.44
C LYS A 52 91.66 25.63 86.62
N GLU A 53 92.42 24.67 87.15
CA GLU A 53 92.63 23.36 86.50
C GLU A 53 91.31 22.57 86.40
N GLU A 54 90.49 22.55 87.44
CA GLU A 54 89.16 21.92 87.41
C GLU A 54 88.22 22.59 86.40
N PHE A 55 88.22 23.93 86.34
CA PHE A 55 87.42 24.67 85.37
C PHE A 55 87.90 24.40 83.94
N GLN A 56 89.22 24.40 83.71
CA GLN A 56 89.81 24.09 82.42
C GLN A 56 89.45 22.67 81.97
N THR A 57 89.59 21.69 82.87
CA THR A 57 89.21 20.30 82.61
C THR A 57 87.70 20.17 82.29
N LYS A 58 86.84 20.89 83.01
CA LYS A 58 85.38 20.93 82.73
C LYS A 58 85.10 21.58 81.37
N MET A 59 85.81 22.65 81.02
CA MET A 59 85.60 23.35 79.76
C MET A 59 86.04 22.51 78.56
N GLU A 60 87.18 21.81 78.67
CA GLU A 60 87.65 20.84 77.67
C GLU A 60 86.65 19.70 77.48
N ARG A 61 86.10 19.13 78.56
CA ARG A 61 85.03 18.11 78.48
C ARG A 61 83.78 18.63 77.79
N LEU A 62 83.35 19.86 78.11
CA LEU A 62 82.19 20.49 77.45
C LEU A 62 82.44 20.76 75.97
N GLN A 63 83.67 21.15 75.61
CA GLN A 63 84.04 21.39 74.23
C GLN A 63 84.10 20.09 73.42
N GLN A 64 84.65 19.02 74.00
CA GLN A 64 84.58 17.67 73.42
C GLN A 64 83.12 17.21 73.24
N ARG A 65 82.28 17.38 74.27
CA ARG A 65 80.84 17.03 74.21
C ARG A 65 80.11 17.81 73.13
N ARG A 66 80.39 19.12 72.97
CA ARG A 66 79.83 19.96 71.90
C ARG A 66 80.25 19.45 70.51
N GLY A 67 81.55 19.20 70.31
CA GLY A 67 82.04 18.67 69.03
C GLY A 67 81.49 17.28 68.70
N GLU A 68 81.26 16.42 69.70
CA GLU A 68 80.56 15.15 69.50
C GLU A 68 79.09 15.34 69.11
N LEU A 69 78.40 16.29 69.74
CA LEU A 69 77.00 16.57 69.46
C LEU A 69 76.82 17.10 68.04
N GLU A 70 77.67 18.03 67.61
CA GLU A 70 77.68 18.57 66.25
C GLU A 70 77.96 17.47 65.22
N ARG A 71 78.91 16.57 65.49
CA ARG A 71 79.20 15.43 64.61
C ARG A 71 78.01 14.49 64.49
N LYS A 72 77.33 14.19 65.61
CA LYS A 72 76.11 13.36 65.61
C LYS A 72 74.97 14.05 64.87
N GLU A 73 74.82 15.37 65.02
CA GLU A 73 73.81 16.14 64.30
C GLU A 73 74.06 16.11 62.79
N LEU A 74 75.31 16.29 62.35
CA LEU A 74 75.69 16.21 60.94
C LEU A 74 75.42 14.81 60.36
N GLN A 75 75.83 13.76 61.07
CA GLN A 75 75.54 12.37 60.68
C GLN A 75 74.04 12.10 60.56
N LEU A 76 73.25 12.63 61.49
CA LEU A 76 71.80 12.49 61.45
C LEU A 76 71.21 13.21 60.23
N LYS A 77 71.64 14.45 59.95
CA LYS A 77 71.22 15.20 58.75
C LYS A 77 71.55 14.45 57.46
N GLU A 78 72.78 13.96 57.32
CA GLU A 78 73.18 13.15 56.16
C GLU A 78 72.36 11.86 56.04
N SER A 79 72.08 11.19 57.16
CA SER A 79 71.24 9.99 57.15
C SER A 79 69.82 10.30 56.69
N LEU A 80 69.26 11.42 57.14
CA LEU A 80 67.90 11.86 56.80
C LEU A 80 67.80 12.20 55.31
N GLU A 81 68.79 12.89 54.75
CA GLU A 81 68.87 13.12 53.29
C GLU A 81 68.97 11.82 52.48
N LYS A 82 69.77 10.85 52.96
CA LYS A 82 69.87 9.53 52.31
C LYS A 82 68.54 8.78 52.39
N PHE A 83 67.85 8.83 53.52
CA PHE A 83 66.52 8.22 53.70
C PHE A 83 65.46 8.88 52.82
N ASP A 84 65.43 10.21 52.73
CA ASP A 84 64.49 10.93 51.86
C ASP A 84 64.72 10.57 50.38
N LYS A 85 65.98 10.54 49.92
CA LYS A 85 66.33 10.07 48.57
C LYS A 85 65.88 8.62 48.34
N PHE A 86 66.15 7.73 49.30
CA PHE A 86 65.73 6.33 49.22
C PHE A 86 64.20 6.19 49.13
N LEU A 87 63.44 6.93 49.94
CA LEU A 87 61.98 6.93 49.90
C LEU A 87 61.47 7.41 48.54
N LYS A 88 61.97 8.54 48.04
CA LYS A 88 61.59 9.08 46.72
C LYS A 88 61.89 8.10 45.58
N GLU A 89 63.06 7.47 45.60
CA GLU A 89 63.42 6.45 44.61
C GLU A 89 62.56 5.20 44.71
N ASN A 90 62.28 4.73 45.93
CA ASN A 90 61.45 3.56 46.17
C ASN A 90 60.01 3.81 45.72
N ASP A 91 59.43 4.96 46.08
CA ASP A 91 58.12 5.40 45.62
C ASP A 91 58.07 5.52 44.10
N SER A 92 59.11 6.09 43.48
CA SER A 92 59.22 6.15 42.02
C SER A 92 59.27 4.75 41.38
N LYS A 93 60.00 3.80 41.97
CA LYS A 93 60.04 2.40 41.52
C LYS A 93 58.67 1.73 41.68
N ARG A 94 58.01 1.93 42.82
CA ARG A 94 56.66 1.43 43.12
C ARG A 94 55.63 1.97 42.12
N ILE A 95 55.61 3.28 41.88
CA ILE A 95 54.71 3.92 40.92
C ILE A 95 54.95 3.40 39.51
N ARG A 96 56.21 3.29 39.06
CA ARG A 96 56.54 2.71 37.74
C ARG A 96 56.10 1.26 37.62
N ALA A 97 56.31 0.45 38.65
CA ALA A 97 55.90 -0.95 38.65
C ALA A 97 54.37 -1.10 38.59
N ILE A 98 53.63 -0.29 39.36
CA ILE A 98 52.16 -0.26 39.35
C ILE A 98 51.65 0.20 37.99
N LYS A 99 52.20 1.29 37.44
CA LYS A 99 51.81 1.79 36.11
C LYS A 99 52.04 0.72 35.04
N LYS A 100 53.24 0.12 34.99
CA LYS A 100 53.55 -0.95 34.04
C LYS A 100 52.61 -2.15 34.21
N ALA A 101 52.27 -2.54 35.44
CA ALA A 101 51.32 -3.62 35.68
C ALA A 101 49.90 -3.29 35.19
N ASN A 102 49.45 -2.05 35.38
CA ASN A 102 48.15 -1.58 34.90
C ASN A 102 48.12 -1.51 33.37
N ASP A 103 49.13 -0.92 32.73
CA ASP A 103 49.23 -0.84 31.27
C ASP A 103 49.19 -2.25 30.63
N GLN A 104 49.89 -3.22 31.23
CA GLN A 104 49.87 -4.61 30.77
C GLN A 104 48.51 -5.28 30.97
N ARG A 105 47.82 -5.00 32.07
CA ARG A 105 46.46 -5.51 32.32
C ARG A 105 45.45 -4.93 31.31
N GLU A 106 45.55 -3.64 31.00
CA GLU A 106 44.70 -2.98 30.00
C GLU A 106 44.97 -3.51 28.60
N LEU A 107 46.24 -3.65 28.21
CA LEU A 107 46.61 -4.23 26.93
C LEU A 107 46.07 -5.66 26.79
N LYS A 108 46.23 -6.49 27.83
CA LYS A 108 45.65 -7.84 27.87
C LYS A 108 44.13 -7.82 27.69
N ARG A 109 43.42 -6.94 28.39
CA ARG A 109 41.96 -6.79 28.25
C ARG A 109 41.58 -6.37 26.82
N SER A 110 42.32 -5.45 26.20
CA SER A 110 42.10 -5.06 24.80
C SER A 110 42.28 -6.25 23.85
N LYS A 111 43.39 -6.98 23.96
CA LYS A 111 43.66 -8.15 23.12
C LYS A 111 42.67 -9.28 23.33
N MET A 112 42.20 -9.51 24.56
CA MET A 112 41.13 -10.48 24.80
C MET A 112 39.81 -10.11 24.11
N ARG A 113 39.45 -8.81 24.07
CA ARG A 113 38.27 -8.34 23.32
C ARG A 113 38.44 -8.55 21.81
N GLU A 114 39.61 -8.24 21.26
CA GLU A 114 39.92 -8.49 19.85
C GLU A 114 39.84 -9.98 19.50
N ILE A 115 40.43 -10.85 20.33
CA ILE A 115 40.36 -12.31 20.14
C ILE A 115 38.91 -12.80 20.17
N ALA A 116 38.11 -12.34 21.14
CA ALA A 116 36.70 -12.72 21.23
C ALA A 116 35.92 -12.31 19.98
N LYS A 117 36.18 -11.10 19.45
CA LYS A 117 35.58 -10.62 18.20
C LYS A 117 35.98 -11.49 17.01
N PHE A 118 37.28 -11.75 16.83
CA PHE A 118 37.75 -12.58 15.71
C PHE A 118 37.24 -14.03 15.80
N GLN A 119 37.08 -14.57 17.01
CA GLN A 119 36.46 -15.88 17.20
C GLN A 119 34.98 -15.88 16.79
N ASP A 120 34.25 -14.80 17.04
CA ASP A 120 32.86 -14.67 16.59
C ASP A 120 32.77 -14.54 15.07
N ASP A 121 33.58 -13.67 14.48
CA ASP A 121 33.67 -13.51 13.03
C ASP A 121 34.01 -14.83 12.34
N LEU A 122 34.96 -15.60 12.90
CA LEU A 122 35.32 -16.93 12.39
C LEU A 122 34.13 -17.90 12.45
N ARG A 123 33.40 -17.94 13.57
CA ARG A 123 32.19 -18.79 13.70
C ARG A 123 31.16 -18.42 12.64
N ASN A 124 30.89 -17.13 12.47
CA ASN A 124 29.93 -16.62 11.49
C ASN A 124 30.35 -17.00 10.06
N LEU A 125 31.63 -16.81 9.71
CA LEU A 125 32.18 -17.19 8.40
C LEU A 125 32.08 -18.70 8.15
N ILE A 126 32.32 -19.54 9.16
CA ILE A 126 32.17 -21.00 9.05
C ILE A 126 30.71 -21.37 8.75
N ILE A 127 29.75 -20.74 9.43
CA ILE A 127 28.31 -20.96 9.19
C ILE A 127 27.95 -20.59 7.76
N VAL A 128 28.33 -19.38 7.30
CA VAL A 128 28.05 -18.90 5.95
C VAL A 128 28.70 -19.82 4.90
N ASN A 129 29.96 -20.21 5.10
CA ASN A 129 30.65 -21.12 4.18
C ASN A 129 29.95 -22.48 4.10
N ASN A 130 29.48 -23.03 5.23
CA ASN A 130 28.73 -24.27 5.23
C ASN A 130 27.39 -24.15 4.49
N GLN A 131 26.68 -23.02 4.64
CA GLN A 131 25.46 -22.75 3.88
C GLN A 131 25.75 -22.65 2.37
N LEU A 132 26.81 -21.93 1.98
CA LEU A 132 27.23 -21.80 0.59
C LEU A 132 27.62 -23.15 -0.01
N LYS A 133 28.37 -24.00 0.71
CA LYS A 133 28.70 -25.36 0.27
C LYS A 133 27.45 -26.22 0.08
N LYS A 134 26.46 -26.12 0.96
CA LYS A 134 25.17 -26.83 0.79
C LYS A 134 24.45 -26.36 -0.47
N ARG A 135 24.35 -25.04 -0.69
CA ARG A 135 23.74 -24.45 -1.89
C ARG A 135 24.49 -24.86 -3.16
N GLN A 136 25.82 -24.82 -3.15
CA GLN A 136 26.65 -25.27 -4.27
C GLN A 136 26.37 -26.73 -4.62
N LYS A 137 26.32 -27.64 -3.63
CA LYS A 137 25.98 -29.05 -3.86
C LYS A 137 24.59 -29.23 -4.46
N LEU A 138 23.62 -28.43 -4.02
CA LEU A 138 22.27 -28.42 -4.60
C LEU A 138 22.30 -27.98 -6.07
N TYR A 139 22.95 -26.85 -6.36
CA TYR A 139 23.00 -26.29 -7.71
C TYR A 139 23.88 -27.08 -8.68
N HIS A 140 24.88 -27.81 -8.17
CA HIS A 140 25.76 -28.63 -9.00
C HIS A 140 25.00 -29.66 -9.84
N LYS A 141 23.91 -30.23 -9.30
CA LYS A 141 23.06 -31.16 -10.04
C LYS A 141 22.43 -30.51 -11.28
N PHE A 142 21.98 -29.26 -11.15
CA PHE A 142 21.43 -28.49 -12.27
C PHE A 142 22.51 -28.12 -13.28
N CYS A 143 23.71 -27.73 -12.83
CA CYS A 143 24.84 -27.49 -13.74
C CYS A 143 25.17 -28.74 -14.57
N LEU A 144 25.26 -29.92 -13.94
CA LEU A 144 25.50 -31.18 -14.65
C LEU A 144 24.38 -31.50 -15.64
N PHE A 145 23.13 -31.25 -15.26
CA PHE A 145 21.98 -31.44 -16.15
C PHE A 145 22.05 -30.50 -17.36
N MET A 146 22.30 -29.20 -17.16
CA MET A 146 22.44 -28.23 -18.24
C MET A 146 23.63 -28.55 -19.15
N GLN A 147 24.74 -29.03 -18.58
CA GLN A 147 25.90 -29.46 -19.36
C GLN A 147 25.60 -30.74 -20.17
N LYS A 148 24.80 -31.66 -19.63
CA LYS A 148 24.31 -32.82 -20.39
C LYS A 148 23.41 -32.41 -21.55
N ILE A 149 22.51 -31.42 -21.36
CA ILE A 149 21.69 -30.87 -22.43
C ILE A 149 22.58 -30.25 -23.51
N LEU A 150 23.54 -29.40 -23.10
CA LEU A 150 24.47 -28.78 -24.04
C LEU A 150 25.23 -29.82 -24.87
N ASN A 151 25.71 -30.89 -24.24
CA ASN A 151 26.40 -31.98 -24.95
C ASN A 151 25.47 -32.83 -25.84
N SER A 152 24.16 -32.75 -25.67
CA SER A 152 23.18 -33.49 -26.48
C SER A 152 22.64 -32.66 -27.65
N CYS A 153 22.87 -31.35 -27.64
CA CYS A 153 22.32 -30.42 -28.60
C CYS A 153 23.44 -29.63 -29.28
N ASP A 154 23.66 -29.87 -30.57
CA ASP A 154 24.69 -29.17 -31.35
C ASP A 154 24.34 -27.70 -31.67
N GLU A 155 23.11 -27.27 -31.39
CA GLU A 155 22.61 -25.91 -31.69
C GLU A 155 23.14 -24.84 -30.72
N PHE A 156 23.59 -25.22 -29.53
CA PHE A 156 24.01 -24.29 -28.48
C PHE A 156 25.47 -24.53 -28.09
N HIS A 157 26.22 -23.46 -27.86
CA HIS A 157 27.65 -23.56 -27.52
C HIS A 157 27.89 -23.27 -26.03
N GLU A 158 27.03 -22.46 -25.41
CA GLU A 158 27.05 -22.18 -23.98
C GLU A 158 25.69 -22.45 -23.31
N ILE A 159 25.72 -22.78 -22.01
CA ILE A 159 24.51 -22.89 -21.18
C ILE A 159 23.70 -21.57 -21.20
N ARG A 160 24.40 -20.43 -21.31
CA ARG A 160 23.78 -19.11 -21.39
C ARG A 160 22.90 -18.96 -22.64
N ASP A 161 23.28 -19.56 -23.76
CA ASP A 161 22.52 -19.50 -25.00
C ASP A 161 21.17 -20.20 -24.85
N ILE A 162 21.17 -21.36 -24.19
CA ILE A 162 19.96 -22.13 -23.86
C ILE A 162 19.02 -21.29 -22.98
N ILE A 163 19.57 -20.63 -21.96
CA ILE A 163 18.79 -19.77 -21.05
C ILE A 163 18.21 -18.58 -21.82
N ALA A 164 19.02 -17.89 -22.63
CA ALA A 164 18.56 -16.75 -23.43
C ALA A 164 17.45 -17.14 -24.42
N ARG A 165 17.57 -18.33 -25.03
CA ARG A 165 16.53 -18.88 -25.91
C ARG A 165 15.26 -19.17 -25.13
N TYR A 166 15.38 -19.79 -23.96
CA TYR A 166 14.25 -20.05 -23.07
C TYR A 166 13.55 -18.74 -22.65
N ASP A 167 14.31 -17.73 -22.23
CA ASP A 167 13.78 -16.43 -21.81
C ASP A 167 13.02 -15.75 -22.97
N THR A 168 13.59 -15.79 -24.18
CA THR A 168 12.93 -15.27 -25.39
C THR A 168 11.65 -16.06 -25.69
N LEU A 169 11.67 -17.38 -25.54
CA LEU A 169 10.50 -18.22 -25.78
C LEU A 169 9.39 -17.95 -24.75
N ILE A 170 9.75 -17.77 -23.48
CA ILE A 170 8.79 -17.40 -22.43
C ILE A 170 8.21 -16.02 -22.69
N SER A 171 9.03 -15.02 -23.04
CA SER A 171 8.55 -13.68 -23.39
C SER A 171 7.58 -13.71 -24.57
N THR A 172 7.95 -14.40 -25.66
CA THR A 172 7.06 -14.51 -26.83
C THR A 172 5.79 -15.29 -26.53
N TYR A 173 5.86 -16.33 -25.69
CA TYR A 173 4.68 -17.06 -25.22
C TYR A 173 3.75 -16.18 -24.38
N THR A 174 4.29 -15.36 -23.46
CA THR A 174 3.48 -14.43 -22.66
C THR A 174 2.83 -13.35 -23.53
N ASP A 175 3.56 -12.82 -24.51
CA ASP A 175 3.03 -11.83 -25.45
C ASP A 175 1.90 -12.45 -26.28
N LEU A 176 2.10 -13.67 -26.80
CA LEU A 176 1.08 -14.39 -27.56
C LEU A 176 -0.18 -14.64 -26.72
N LEU A 177 -0.03 -15.08 -25.47
CA LEU A 177 -1.16 -15.24 -24.55
C LEU A 177 -1.92 -13.94 -24.32
N GLU A 178 -1.22 -12.81 -24.21
CA GLU A 178 -1.88 -11.50 -24.08
C GLU A 178 -2.62 -11.11 -25.36
N THR A 179 -2.02 -11.34 -26.54
CA THR A 179 -2.70 -11.09 -27.81
C THR A 179 -3.94 -11.97 -28.00
N GLU A 180 -3.86 -13.25 -27.62
CA GLU A 180 -4.99 -14.18 -27.69
C GLU A 180 -6.13 -13.73 -26.77
N ARG A 181 -5.81 -13.29 -25.55
CA ARG A 181 -6.81 -12.71 -24.64
C ARG A 181 -7.49 -11.49 -25.26
N LYS A 182 -6.72 -10.56 -25.85
CA LYS A 182 -7.29 -9.39 -26.55
C LYS A 182 -8.18 -9.80 -27.71
N HIS A 183 -7.78 -10.79 -28.51
CA HIS A 183 -8.62 -11.30 -29.60
C HIS A 183 -9.91 -11.94 -29.09
N GLN A 184 -9.84 -12.70 -28.00
CA GLN A 184 -11.01 -13.30 -27.37
C GLN A 184 -12.00 -12.24 -26.87
N ASP A 185 -11.50 -11.18 -26.23
CA ASP A 185 -12.33 -10.05 -25.79
C ASP A 185 -12.99 -9.33 -26.97
N LEU A 186 -12.27 -9.14 -28.08
CA LEU A 186 -12.82 -8.56 -29.31
C LEU A 186 -13.89 -9.46 -29.94
N ILE A 187 -13.66 -10.77 -30.00
CA ILE A 187 -14.64 -11.74 -30.50
C ILE A 187 -15.91 -11.68 -29.64
N GLU A 188 -15.78 -11.64 -28.32
CA GLU A 188 -16.93 -11.55 -27.42
C GLU A 188 -17.70 -10.25 -27.60
N ALA A 189 -17.01 -9.11 -27.72
CA ALA A 189 -17.64 -7.82 -28.00
C ALA A 189 -18.39 -7.83 -29.34
N ILE A 190 -17.82 -8.44 -30.39
CA ILE A 190 -18.48 -8.58 -31.70
C ILE A 190 -19.70 -9.49 -31.59
N LYS A 191 -19.61 -10.62 -30.87
CA LYS A 191 -20.74 -11.52 -30.63
C LYS A 191 -21.90 -10.81 -29.94
N ILE A 192 -21.61 -10.05 -28.87
CA ILE A 192 -22.61 -9.23 -28.17
C ILE A 192 -23.27 -8.25 -29.13
N LYS A 193 -22.48 -7.56 -29.97
CA LYS A 193 -23.01 -6.62 -30.96
C LYS A 193 -23.90 -7.29 -32.01
N ILE A 194 -23.48 -8.44 -32.54
CA ILE A 194 -24.28 -9.22 -33.50
C ILE A 194 -25.59 -9.66 -32.85
N HIS A 195 -25.55 -10.14 -31.61
CA HIS A 195 -26.73 -10.57 -30.89
C HIS A 195 -27.72 -9.42 -30.71
N SER A 196 -27.26 -8.26 -30.24
CA SER A 196 -28.09 -7.06 -30.08
C SER A 196 -28.74 -6.60 -31.39
N VAL A 197 -27.98 -6.54 -32.49
CA VAL A 197 -28.53 -6.17 -33.80
C VAL A 197 -29.54 -7.21 -34.29
N THR A 198 -29.28 -8.50 -34.05
CA THR A 198 -30.20 -9.57 -34.44
C THR A 198 -31.52 -9.47 -33.67
N GLU A 199 -31.47 -9.21 -32.37
CA GLU A 199 -32.68 -8.98 -31.56
C GLU A 199 -33.47 -7.75 -32.05
N GLU A 200 -32.78 -6.64 -32.33
CA GLU A 200 -33.41 -5.44 -32.89
C GLU A 200 -34.11 -5.74 -34.22
N LYS A 201 -33.45 -6.45 -35.15
CA LYS A 201 -34.05 -6.83 -36.43
C LYS A 201 -35.19 -7.82 -36.30
N CYS A 202 -35.11 -8.79 -35.38
CA CYS A 202 -36.24 -9.66 -35.07
C CYS A 202 -37.45 -8.87 -34.57
N ASN A 203 -37.23 -7.88 -33.70
CA ASN A 203 -38.29 -7.00 -33.21
C ASN A 203 -38.90 -6.15 -34.33
N GLU A 204 -38.09 -5.60 -35.23
CA GLU A 204 -38.57 -4.88 -36.43
C GLU A 204 -39.42 -5.78 -37.33
N ILE A 205 -38.98 -7.02 -37.60
CA ILE A 205 -39.74 -7.99 -38.40
C ILE A 205 -41.08 -8.30 -37.74
N LEU A 206 -41.11 -8.51 -36.42
CA LEU A 206 -42.35 -8.73 -35.68
C LEU A 206 -43.29 -7.51 -35.78
N ALA A 207 -42.75 -6.30 -35.65
CA ALA A 207 -43.52 -5.06 -35.80
C ALA A 207 -44.12 -4.93 -37.22
N HIS A 208 -43.34 -5.20 -38.27
CA HIS A 208 -43.82 -5.18 -39.65
C HIS A 208 -44.84 -6.28 -39.94
N ASN A 209 -44.66 -7.49 -39.42
CA ASN A 209 -45.64 -8.57 -39.56
C ASN A 209 -46.97 -8.21 -38.89
N ASN A 210 -46.93 -7.58 -37.71
CA ASN A 210 -48.13 -7.08 -37.04
C ASN A 210 -48.82 -5.98 -37.87
N GLN A 211 -48.06 -5.06 -38.46
CA GLN A 211 -48.59 -4.03 -39.37
C GLN A 211 -49.23 -4.66 -40.63
N LEU A 212 -48.56 -5.65 -41.23
CA LEU A 212 -49.06 -6.36 -42.41
C LEU A 212 -50.37 -7.08 -42.10
N SER A 213 -50.43 -7.80 -40.97
CA SER A 213 -51.66 -8.46 -40.52
C SER A 213 -52.81 -7.46 -40.33
N ASN A 214 -52.54 -6.32 -39.68
CA ASN A 214 -53.54 -5.25 -39.52
C ASN A 214 -54.03 -4.67 -40.85
N LEU A 215 -53.12 -4.46 -41.81
CA LEU A 215 -53.47 -3.97 -43.15
C LEU A 215 -54.26 -5.02 -43.94
N GLN A 216 -53.92 -6.30 -43.81
CA GLN A 216 -54.63 -7.39 -44.46
C GLN A 216 -56.07 -7.49 -43.94
N VAL A 217 -56.28 -7.40 -42.63
CA VAL A 217 -57.62 -7.36 -42.03
C VAL A 217 -58.44 -6.18 -42.56
N LYS A 218 -57.84 -4.97 -42.64
CA LYS A 218 -58.51 -3.79 -43.21
C LYS A 218 -58.83 -3.93 -44.70
N TYR A 219 -57.95 -4.56 -45.45
CA TYR A 219 -58.17 -4.83 -46.87
C TYR A 219 -59.31 -5.84 -47.07
N GLU A 220 -59.30 -6.94 -46.33
CA GLU A 220 -60.33 -7.98 -46.40
C GLU A 220 -61.71 -7.45 -46.00
N SER A 221 -61.78 -6.61 -44.95
CA SER A 221 -63.04 -5.97 -44.55
C SER A 221 -63.57 -5.03 -45.63
N SER A 222 -62.71 -4.16 -46.17
CA SER A 222 -63.07 -3.24 -47.27
C SER A 222 -63.50 -4.01 -48.53
N ARG A 223 -62.78 -5.10 -48.86
CA ARG A 223 -63.12 -5.97 -49.99
C ARG A 223 -64.46 -6.65 -49.80
N SER A 224 -64.75 -7.13 -48.59
CA SER A 224 -66.04 -7.74 -48.24
C SER A 224 -67.18 -6.74 -48.43
N THR A 225 -67.03 -5.52 -47.89
CA THR A 225 -68.02 -4.44 -48.07
C THR A 225 -68.20 -4.09 -49.56
N ARG A 226 -67.12 -4.00 -50.34
CA ARG A 226 -67.19 -3.75 -51.78
C ARG A 226 -68.03 -4.82 -52.50
N ILE A 227 -67.76 -6.10 -52.23
CA ILE A 227 -68.49 -7.23 -52.84
C ILE A 227 -69.98 -7.18 -52.46
N GLN A 228 -70.30 -6.85 -51.21
CA GLN A 228 -71.69 -6.70 -50.77
C GLN A 228 -72.40 -5.57 -51.52
N LEU A 229 -71.77 -4.39 -51.63
CA LEU A 229 -72.32 -3.25 -52.35
C LEU A 229 -72.46 -3.54 -53.85
N GLU A 230 -71.50 -4.22 -54.46
CA GLU A 230 -71.54 -4.63 -55.87
C GLU A 230 -72.69 -5.61 -56.13
N SER A 231 -72.94 -6.55 -55.22
CA SER A 231 -74.09 -7.46 -55.29
C SER A 231 -75.43 -6.70 -55.23
N ILE A 232 -75.56 -5.75 -54.28
CA ILE A 232 -76.75 -4.90 -54.18
C ILE A 232 -76.94 -4.08 -55.45
N PHE A 233 -75.86 -3.45 -55.94
CA PHE A 233 -75.88 -2.67 -57.17
C PHE A 233 -76.31 -3.51 -58.37
N ASN A 234 -75.75 -4.71 -58.55
CA ASN A 234 -76.12 -5.63 -59.63
C ASN A 234 -77.58 -6.07 -59.53
N HIS A 235 -78.09 -6.32 -58.32
CA HIS A 235 -79.51 -6.65 -58.12
C HIS A 235 -80.43 -5.48 -58.52
N VAL A 236 -80.09 -4.26 -58.09
CA VAL A 236 -80.82 -3.04 -58.46
C VAL A 236 -80.76 -2.80 -59.96
N HIS A 237 -79.56 -2.92 -60.55
CA HIS A 237 -79.33 -2.76 -61.98
C HIS A 237 -80.11 -3.79 -62.81
N ASN A 238 -80.04 -5.08 -62.46
CA ASN A 238 -80.81 -6.13 -63.13
C ASN A 238 -82.32 -5.89 -63.02
N THR A 239 -82.79 -5.48 -61.85
CA THR A 239 -84.20 -5.13 -61.64
C THR A 239 -84.61 -3.95 -62.51
N ALA A 240 -83.77 -2.91 -62.59
CA ALA A 240 -83.99 -1.76 -63.45
C ALA A 240 -83.99 -2.17 -64.93
N SER A 241 -83.06 -3.01 -65.38
CA SER A 241 -82.98 -3.53 -66.75
C SER A 241 -84.20 -4.37 -67.13
N VAL A 242 -84.69 -5.24 -66.24
CA VAL A 242 -85.93 -6.02 -66.48
C VAL A 242 -87.15 -5.09 -66.56
N LYS A 243 -87.23 -4.08 -65.69
CA LYS A 243 -88.29 -3.06 -65.78
C LYS A 243 -88.20 -2.25 -67.06
N ALA A 244 -87.01 -1.83 -67.47
CA ALA A 244 -86.76 -1.12 -68.72
C ALA A 244 -87.13 -1.98 -69.94
N LEU A 245 -86.76 -3.26 -69.95
CA LEU A 245 -87.14 -4.20 -71.00
C LEU A 245 -88.66 -4.41 -71.07
N LYS A 246 -89.33 -4.63 -69.93
CA LYS A 246 -90.80 -4.75 -69.88
C LYS A 246 -91.47 -3.47 -70.36
N SER A 247 -90.97 -2.31 -69.96
CA SER A 247 -91.44 -1.02 -70.46
C SER A 247 -91.29 -0.96 -71.98
N GLY A 248 -90.11 -1.26 -72.54
CA GLY A 248 -89.88 -1.31 -73.98
C GLY A 248 -90.81 -2.30 -74.71
N GLN A 249 -91.04 -3.50 -74.16
CA GLN A 249 -91.97 -4.49 -74.71
C GLN A 249 -93.42 -3.98 -74.73
N ILE A 250 -93.88 -3.33 -73.64
CA ILE A 250 -95.21 -2.72 -73.58
C ILE A 250 -95.33 -1.61 -74.63
N GLN A 251 -94.30 -0.76 -74.73
CA GLN A 251 -94.26 0.30 -75.74
C GLN A 251 -94.34 -0.28 -77.16
N MET A 252 -93.56 -1.32 -77.48
CA MET A 252 -93.62 -1.98 -78.78
C MET A 252 -94.96 -2.67 -79.05
N ALA A 253 -95.55 -3.36 -78.07
CA ALA A 253 -96.85 -4.01 -78.23
C ALA A 253 -97.97 -2.99 -78.44
N ALA A 254 -97.95 -1.89 -77.69
CA ALA A 254 -98.86 -0.77 -77.89
C ALA A 254 -98.71 -0.15 -79.28
N HIS A 255 -97.48 0.09 -79.72
CA HIS A 255 -97.19 0.59 -81.06
C HIS A 255 -97.68 -0.36 -82.16
N ASN A 256 -97.46 -1.66 -81.99
CA ASN A 256 -97.95 -2.68 -82.92
C ASN A 256 -99.49 -2.73 -82.99
N LEU A 257 -100.17 -2.71 -81.83
CA LEU A 257 -101.63 -2.67 -81.78
C LEU A 257 -102.18 -1.38 -82.39
N PHE A 258 -101.58 -0.24 -82.10
CA PHE A 258 -101.93 1.05 -82.69
C PHE A 258 -101.81 1.01 -84.21
N ASN A 259 -100.74 0.43 -84.74
CA ASN A 259 -100.57 0.22 -86.18
C ASN A 259 -101.64 -0.72 -86.76
N VAL A 260 -101.98 -1.83 -86.08
CA VAL A 260 -103.09 -2.71 -86.51
C VAL A 260 -104.43 -1.96 -86.53
N MET A 261 -104.72 -1.13 -85.54
CA MET A 261 -105.94 -0.33 -85.51
C MET A 261 -105.98 0.68 -86.67
N ARG A 262 -104.85 1.34 -86.97
CA ARG A 262 -104.74 2.19 -88.16
C ARG A 262 -105.02 1.41 -89.43
N THR A 263 -104.49 0.18 -89.56
CA THR A 263 -104.78 -0.65 -90.74
C THR A 263 -106.26 -1.04 -90.85
N TYR A 264 -106.93 -1.40 -89.76
CA TYR A 264 -108.38 -1.69 -89.77
C TYR A 264 -109.24 -0.47 -90.12
N GLN A 265 -108.81 0.72 -89.72
CA GLN A 265 -109.47 1.97 -90.06
C GLN A 265 -109.11 2.48 -91.48
N ASN A 266 -108.32 1.73 -92.27
CA ASN A 266 -107.74 2.16 -93.55
C ASN A 266 -106.90 3.45 -93.47
N LEU A 267 -106.31 3.74 -92.31
CA LEU A 267 -105.31 4.80 -92.17
C LEU A 267 -103.92 4.28 -92.57
N PRO A 268 -103.09 5.08 -93.26
CA PRO A 268 -101.72 4.72 -93.61
C PRO A 268 -100.88 4.41 -92.35
N PRO A 269 -99.84 3.56 -92.45
CA PRO A 269 -98.96 3.23 -91.33
C PRO A 269 -98.36 4.49 -90.69
N ALA A 270 -98.13 4.46 -89.38
CA ALA A 270 -97.52 5.57 -88.66
C ALA A 270 -96.09 5.82 -89.16
N VAL A 271 -95.72 7.10 -89.31
CA VAL A 271 -94.42 7.56 -89.81
C VAL A 271 -93.35 7.37 -88.72
N ASP A 272 -92.11 7.07 -89.11
CA ASP A 272 -90.92 6.86 -88.26
C ASP A 272 -90.56 8.09 -87.39
N GLY A 273 -91.34 8.34 -86.34
CA GLY A 273 -91.01 9.22 -85.22
C GLY A 273 -90.92 8.42 -83.92
N GLU A 274 -90.24 8.94 -82.89
CA GLU A 274 -90.17 8.26 -81.58
C GLU A 274 -91.62 7.95 -81.10
N PRO A 275 -91.94 6.67 -80.83
CA PRO A 275 -93.29 6.27 -80.48
C PRO A 275 -93.69 6.93 -79.15
N ASN A 276 -94.62 7.90 -79.19
CA ASN A 276 -95.15 8.52 -77.99
C ASN A 276 -96.08 7.53 -77.29
N SER A 277 -95.47 6.66 -76.48
CA SER A 277 -96.10 5.40 -76.08
C SER A 277 -97.35 5.60 -75.23
N LEU A 278 -97.47 6.74 -74.55
CA LEU A 278 -98.65 7.08 -73.76
C LEU A 278 -99.85 7.46 -74.63
N GLU A 279 -99.61 8.15 -75.75
CA GLU A 279 -100.66 8.49 -76.72
C GLU A 279 -101.12 7.25 -77.49
N GLU A 280 -100.17 6.42 -77.93
CA GLU A 280 -100.46 5.16 -78.62
C GLU A 280 -101.24 4.16 -77.75
N LEU A 281 -100.86 3.99 -76.47
CA LEU A 281 -101.61 3.18 -75.50
C LEU A 281 -103.02 3.72 -75.27
N ASN A 282 -103.20 5.04 -75.21
CA ASN A 282 -104.52 5.66 -75.05
C ASN A 282 -105.40 5.45 -76.28
N CYS A 283 -104.86 5.56 -77.49
CA CYS A 283 -105.59 5.23 -78.71
C CYS A 283 -106.01 3.76 -78.74
N VAL A 284 -105.12 2.85 -78.34
CA VAL A 284 -105.42 1.41 -78.21
C VAL A 284 -106.54 1.16 -77.19
N ARG A 285 -106.53 1.87 -76.06
CA ARG A 285 -107.58 1.79 -75.04
C ARG A 285 -108.94 2.26 -75.58
N ILE A 286 -109.00 3.44 -76.19
CA ILE A 286 -110.25 4.01 -76.72
C ILE A 286 -110.86 3.09 -77.77
N PHE A 287 -110.05 2.56 -78.70
CA PHE A 287 -110.54 1.64 -79.72
C PHE A 287 -111.01 0.30 -79.13
N GLY A 288 -110.34 -0.21 -78.09
CA GLY A 288 -110.80 -1.39 -77.36
C GLY A 288 -112.15 -1.16 -76.66
N GLU A 289 -112.33 0.00 -76.03
CA GLU A 289 -113.60 0.42 -75.41
C GLU A 289 -114.71 0.52 -76.47
N ASP A 290 -114.41 1.09 -77.64
CA ASP A 290 -115.35 1.19 -78.78
C ASP A 290 -115.72 -0.19 -79.35
N LEU A 291 -114.76 -1.10 -79.52
CA LEU A 291 -115.03 -2.48 -79.98
C LEU A 291 -115.94 -3.23 -79.00
N VAL A 292 -115.68 -3.12 -77.69
CA VAL A 292 -116.54 -3.71 -76.65
C VAL A 292 -117.95 -3.11 -76.71
N PHE A 293 -118.06 -1.80 -76.94
CA PHE A 293 -119.35 -1.14 -77.12
C PHE A 293 -120.11 -1.64 -78.37
N VAL A 294 -119.42 -1.82 -79.51
CA VAL A 294 -120.01 -2.35 -80.75
C VAL A 294 -120.41 -3.82 -80.61
N THR A 295 -119.58 -4.65 -79.98
CA THR A 295 -119.87 -6.09 -79.80
C THR A 295 -121.08 -6.31 -78.88
N ASN A 296 -121.29 -5.42 -77.91
CA ASN A 296 -122.45 -5.45 -77.02
C ASN A 296 -123.74 -4.91 -77.67
N THR A 297 -123.67 -4.24 -78.83
CA THR A 297 -124.83 -3.62 -79.50
C THR A 297 -125.32 -4.35 -80.76
N VAL A 298 -124.59 -5.33 -81.30
CA VAL A 298 -124.94 -6.08 -82.55
C VAL A 298 -125.32 -7.55 -82.30
N LYS A 299 -126.51 -7.79 -81.71
CA LYS A 299 -127.25 -9.07 -81.84
C LYS A 299 -128.65 -8.83 -82.42
N PRO A 300 -129.04 -9.56 -83.48
CA PRO A 300 -130.38 -10.15 -83.53
C PRO A 300 -130.43 -11.62 -83.99
N GLU A 301 -131.51 -12.30 -83.60
CA GLU A 301 -131.87 -13.71 -83.77
C GLU A 301 -132.20 -14.17 -85.20
N LYS A 302 -131.86 -15.43 -85.54
CA LYS A 302 -132.77 -16.42 -86.17
C LYS A 302 -132.22 -17.86 -86.10
N ALA A 303 -133.10 -18.77 -85.64
CA ALA A 303 -133.27 -20.22 -85.94
C ALA A 303 -132.05 -21.17 -85.74
N LYS A 304 -132.04 -22.11 -84.78
CA LYS A 304 -132.75 -23.43 -84.72
C LYS A 304 -132.65 -24.19 -86.06
N GLU A 305 -132.12 -25.41 -86.19
CA GLU A 305 -131.95 -26.57 -85.31
C GLU A 305 -130.97 -27.54 -86.02
N HIS A 306 -130.09 -28.24 -85.30
CA HIS A 306 -130.13 -29.71 -85.22
C HIS A 306 -129.08 -30.24 -84.23
N TYR A 307 -129.57 -31.18 -83.44
CA TYR A 307 -128.97 -31.93 -82.36
C TYR A 307 -127.98 -33.02 -82.82
N PHE A 308 -127.16 -33.48 -81.85
CA PHE A 308 -126.60 -34.85 -81.65
C PHE A 308 -125.40 -35.27 -82.56
N LEU A 309 -124.31 -35.91 -82.11
CA LEU A 309 -124.00 -36.82 -80.98
C LEU A 309 -122.47 -36.88 -80.72
N SER A 310 -122.12 -37.34 -79.51
CA SER A 310 -120.82 -37.79 -78.94
C SER A 310 -119.94 -36.74 -78.26
#